data_AF-A0A9X6RC89-F1
#
_entry.id   AF-A0A9X6RC89-F1
#
_cell.length_a   1.000
_cell.length_b   1.000
_cell.length_c   1.000
_cell.angle_alpha   90.00
_cell.angle_beta   90.00
_cell.angle_gamma   90.00
#
_symmetry.space_group_name_H-M   'P 1'
#
loop_
_entity.id
_entity.type
_entity.pdbx_description
1 polymer ?
#
loop_
_entity_poly.entity_id
_entity_poly.type
_entity_poly.pdbx_seq_one_letter_code
_entity_poly.pdbx_strand_id
1 'polypeptide(L)'
;MLNEELLEALIKYRRFNGKNPDILQVNPRYFRNLLEELNYPEWLIKKKEAETGTKKSLLGVAVELTDTVEKFELGKKLAES
;
A
#
# COMPACT_ATOMS: atom_id res chain seq x y z
N MET A 1 9.94 -1.25 12.11
CA MET A 1 10.30 -0.89 10.72
C MET A 1 9.02 -0.54 9.93
N LEU A 2 9.09 0.23 8.85
CA LEU A 2 7.88 0.64 8.11
C LEU A 2 7.15 -0.59 7.53
N ASN A 3 7.90 -1.59 7.09
CA ASN A 3 7.36 -2.85 6.60
C ASN A 3 6.60 -3.64 7.67
N GLU A 4 7.09 -3.67 8.91
CA GLU A 4 6.48 -4.35 10.05
C GLU A 4 5.17 -3.69 10.45
N GLU A 5 5.13 -2.35 10.48
CA GLU A 5 3.91 -1.58 10.81
C GLU A 5 2.79 -1.88 9.81
N LEU A 6 3.10 -1.83 8.50
CA LEU A 6 2.13 -2.15 7.45
C LEU A 6 1.72 -3.63 7.48
N LEU A 7 2.67 -4.54 7.67
CA LEU A 7 2.41 -5.98 7.73
C LEU A 7 1.50 -6.33 8.93
N GLU A 8 1.76 -5.75 10.10
CA GLU A 8 0.93 -5.94 11.28
C GLU A 8 -0.50 -5.44 11.05
N ALA A 9 -0.66 -4.26 10.43
CA ALA A 9 -1.96 -3.71 10.09
C ALA A 9 -2.74 -4.62 9.11
N LEU A 10 -2.07 -5.13 8.07
CA LEU A 10 -2.66 -6.08 7.11
C LEU A 10 -3.08 -7.40 7.77
N ILE A 11 -2.23 -7.94 8.64
CA ILE A 11 -2.52 -9.17 9.39
C ILE A 11 -3.73 -8.96 10.30
N LYS A 12 -3.78 -7.86 11.06
CA LYS A 12 -4.92 -7.50 11.90
C LYS A 12 -6.19 -7.37 11.08
N TYR A 13 -6.15 -6.63 9.97
CA TYR A 13 -7.31 -6.46 9.09
C TYR A 13 -7.84 -7.81 8.61
N ARG A 14 -6.95 -8.69 8.11
CA ARG A 14 -7.33 -10.02 7.63
C ARG A 14 -7.91 -10.88 8.74
N ARG A 15 -7.36 -10.82 9.96
CA ARG A 15 -7.88 -11.56 11.12
C ARG A 15 -9.30 -11.13 11.47
N PHE A 16 -9.63 -9.84 11.37
CA PHE A 16 -10.96 -9.32 11.69
C PHE A 16 -11.97 -9.46 10.55
N ASN A 17 -11.54 -9.32 9.29
CA ASN A 17 -12.45 -9.30 8.13
C ASN A 17 -12.48 -10.62 7.35
N GLY A 18 -11.60 -11.57 7.66
CA GLY A 18 -11.44 -12.85 6.93
C GLY A 18 -10.75 -12.74 5.57
N LYS A 19 -10.51 -11.51 5.07
CA LYS A 19 -9.87 -11.23 3.77
C LYS A 19 -8.93 -10.04 3.85
N ASN A 20 -8.08 -9.89 2.83
CA ASN A 20 -7.26 -8.69 2.67
C ASN A 20 -8.14 -7.45 2.38
N PRO A 21 -7.68 -6.24 2.71
CA PRO A 21 -8.33 -5.03 2.23
C PRO A 21 -8.30 -5.00 0.70
N ASP A 22 -9.33 -4.41 0.10
CA ASP A 22 -9.43 -4.34 -1.35
C ASP A 22 -8.54 -3.21 -1.91
N ILE A 23 -8.28 -2.18 -1.10
CA ILE A 23 -7.42 -1.04 -1.43
C ILE A 23 -6.59 -0.62 -0.21
N LEU A 24 -5.34 -0.25 -0.48
CA LEU A 24 -4.39 0.33 0.45
C LEU A 24 -4.08 1.75 -0.05
N GLN A 25 -4.61 2.76 0.62
CA GLN A 25 -4.23 4.14 0.37
C GLN A 25 -2.92 4.41 1.09
N VAL A 26 -1.93 4.99 0.40
CA VAL A 26 -0.58 5.20 0.96
C VAL A 26 -0.10 6.59 0.60
N ASN A 27 0.51 7.25 1.58
CA ASN A 27 1.24 8.48 1.32
C ASN A 27 2.43 8.20 0.37
N PRO A 28 2.63 8.95 -0.73
CA PRO A 28 3.73 8.71 -1.66
C PRO A 28 5.11 8.64 -1.00
N ARG A 29 5.37 9.50 0.01
CA ARG A 29 6.62 9.51 0.75
C ARG A 29 6.79 8.24 1.59
N TYR A 30 5.73 7.81 2.26
CA TYR A 30 5.74 6.56 3.02
C TYR A 30 5.97 5.35 2.10
N PHE A 31 5.29 5.33 0.93
CA PHE A 31 5.43 4.28 -0.06
C PHE A 31 6.87 4.16 -0.58
N ARG A 32 7.52 5.30 -0.89
CA ARG A 32 8.92 5.32 -1.30
C ARG A 32 9.84 4.77 -0.22
N ASN A 33 9.74 5.31 0.99
CA ASN A 33 10.58 4.88 2.13
C ASN A 33 10.43 3.37 2.39
N LEU A 34 9.22 2.83 2.24
CA LEU A 34 8.96 1.41 2.39
C LEU A 34 9.69 0.57 1.32
N LEU A 35 9.67 1.01 0.05
CA LEU A 35 10.38 0.30 -1.02
C LEU A 35 11.90 0.35 -0.81
N GLU A 36 12.43 1.47 -0.35
CA GLU A 36 13.84 1.63 0.02
C GLU A 36 14.21 0.67 1.17
N GLU A 37 13.39 0.58 2.22
CA GLU A 37 13.58 -0.34 3.35
C GLU A 37 13.53 -1.82 2.91
N LEU A 38 12.68 -2.14 1.92
CA LEU A 38 12.61 -3.45 1.29
C LEU A 38 13.76 -3.72 0.29
N ASN A 39 14.76 -2.84 0.21
CA ASN A 39 15.91 -2.92 -0.69
C ASN A 39 15.52 -3.01 -2.17
N TYR A 40 14.44 -2.33 -2.59
CA TYR A 40 14.12 -2.22 -4.00
C TYR A 40 15.15 -1.34 -4.69
N PRO A 41 15.61 -1.70 -5.90
CA PRO A 41 16.52 -0.85 -6.64
C PRO A 41 15.82 0.43 -7.11
N GLU A 42 16.54 1.55 -7.15
CA GLU A 42 15.99 2.88 -7.46
C GLU A 42 15.20 2.93 -8.78
N TRP A 43 15.65 2.21 -9.81
CA TRP A 43 14.95 2.15 -11.10
C TRP A 43 13.55 1.51 -10.97
N LEU A 44 13.39 0.54 -10.06
CA LEU A 44 12.11 -0.12 -9.80
C LEU A 44 11.20 0.73 -8.91
N ILE A 45 11.77 1.49 -7.98
CA ILE A 45 11.06 2.48 -7.17
C ILE A 45 10.43 3.52 -8.08
N LYS A 46 11.23 4.16 -8.94
CA LYS A 46 10.75 5.16 -9.91
C LYS A 46 9.68 4.58 -10.83
N LYS A 47 9.85 3.33 -11.28
CA LYS A 47 8.83 2.66 -12.09
C LYS A 47 7.51 2.51 -11.33
N LYS A 48 7.54 2.08 -10.07
CA LYS A 48 6.33 1.93 -9.22
C LYS A 48 5.70 3.27 -8.83
N GLU A 49 6.49 4.33 -8.66
CA GLU A 49 5.99 5.69 -8.46
C GLU A 49 5.27 6.20 -9.71
N ALA A 50 5.88 5.99 -10.90
CA ALA A 50 5.38 6.47 -12.19
C ALA A 50 4.20 5.67 -12.77
N GLU A 51 4.06 4.39 -12.41
CA GLU A 51 2.86 3.63 -12.74
C GLU A 51 1.62 4.43 -12.29
N THR A 52 0.64 4.64 -13.16
CA THR A 52 -0.56 5.43 -12.85
C THR A 52 -1.76 4.50 -13.06
N GLY A 53 -2.52 4.23 -11.99
CA GLY A 53 -3.70 3.35 -12.00
C GLY A 53 -3.60 2.08 -11.15
N THR A 54 -4.60 1.20 -11.30
CA THR A 54 -4.92 -0.01 -10.49
C THR A 54 -3.89 -1.15 -10.51
N LYS A 55 -2.72 -0.97 -11.13
CA LYS A 55 -1.68 -2.02 -11.23
C LYS A 55 -0.66 -2.00 -10.09
N LYS A 56 -0.63 -0.95 -9.27
CA LYS A 56 0.25 -0.92 -8.10
C LYS A 56 -0.27 -1.94 -7.10
N SER A 57 0.49 -2.98 -6.85
CA SER A 57 0.24 -3.88 -5.73
C SER A 57 1.44 -3.93 -4.80
N LEU A 58 1.16 -3.96 -3.52
CA LEU A 58 2.14 -4.13 -2.46
C LEU A 58 1.61 -5.21 -1.51
N LEU A 59 2.43 -6.23 -1.26
CA LEU A 59 2.04 -7.38 -0.42
C LEU A 59 0.71 -8.03 -0.84
N GLY A 60 0.41 -8.01 -2.14
CA GLY A 60 -0.82 -8.59 -2.71
C GLY A 60 -2.08 -7.73 -2.55
N VAL A 61 -1.96 -6.46 -2.14
CA VAL A 61 -3.07 -5.50 -2.03
C VAL A 61 -2.89 -4.39 -3.06
N ALA A 62 -3.98 -3.96 -3.71
CA ALA A 62 -3.96 -2.82 -4.63
C ALA A 62 -3.64 -1.52 -3.88
N VAL A 63 -2.75 -0.71 -4.44
CA VAL A 63 -2.25 0.52 -3.82
C VAL A 63 -2.75 1.74 -4.58
N GLU A 64 -3.25 2.70 -3.83
CA GLU A 64 -3.55 4.05 -4.31
C GLU A 64 -2.61 5.03 -3.59
N LEU A 65 -1.84 5.80 -4.36
CA LEU A 65 -0.99 6.84 -3.78
C LEU A 65 -1.81 8.11 -3.61
N THR A 66 -1.85 8.65 -2.39
CA THR A 66 -2.60 9.86 -2.07
C THR A 66 -1.93 10.65 -0.96
N ASP A 67 -1.91 11.98 -1.10
CA ASP A 67 -1.40 12.90 -0.07
C ASP A 67 -2.42 13.15 1.06
N THR A 68 -3.61 12.56 0.98
CA THR A 68 -4.69 12.73 1.97
C THR A 68 -4.48 11.96 3.26
N VAL A 69 -3.58 10.96 3.26
CA VAL A 69 -3.25 10.14 4.43
C VAL A 69 -1.80 10.42 4.86
N GLU A 70 -1.53 10.37 6.16
CA GLU A 70 -0.19 10.63 6.69
C GLU A 70 0.78 9.47 6.37
N LYS A 71 0.31 8.23 6.52
CA LYS A 71 1.08 7.00 6.24
C LYS A 71 0.34 6.08 5.28
N PHE A 72 -0.72 5.44 5.76
CA PHE A 72 -1.58 4.57 4.96
C PHE A 72 -2.95 4.35 5.62
N GLU A 73 -3.93 3.93 4.82
CA GLU A 73 -5.26 3.50 5.27
C GLU A 73 -5.70 2.22 4.55
N LEU A 74 -6.43 1.35 5.26
CA LEU A 74 -6.94 0.07 4.75
C LEU A 74 -8.43 0.19 4.43
N GLY A 75 -8.79 0.10 3.15
CA GLY A 75 -10.14 0.29 2.67
C GLY A 75 -10.79 -0.97 2.10
N LYS A 76 -12.12 -0.99 2.08
CA LYS A 76 -12.90 -1.80 1.15
C LYS A 76 -13.17 -0.96 -0.08
N LYS A 77 -13.12 -1.55 -1.27
CA LYS A 77 -13.56 -0.85 -2.48
C LYS A 77 -15.08 -0.72 -2.35
N LEU A 78 -15.59 0.50 -2.24
CA LEU A 78 -17.03 0.73 -2.31
C LEU A 78 -17.48 0.17 -3.66
N ALA A 79 -18.39 -0.80 -3.64
CA ALA A 79 -19.07 -1.24 -4.85
C ALA A 79 -19.81 -0.01 -5.38
N GLU A 80 -19.52 0.38 -6.61
CA GLU A 80 -20.38 1.32 -7.34
C GLU A 80 -21.76 0.64 -7.44
N SER A 81 -22.73 1.16 -6.68
CA SER A 81 -24.14 0.73 -6.72
C SER A 81 -24.83 1.16 -8.01
#